data_AF-A0AAV0XPS1-F1
#
_entry.id   AF-A0AAV0XPS1-F1
#
_cell.length_a   1.000
_cell.length_b   1.000
_cell.length_c   1.000
_cell.angle_alpha   90.00
_cell.angle_beta   90.00
_cell.angle_gamma   90.00
#
_symmetry.space_group_name_H-M   'P 1'
#
loop_
_entity.id
_entity.type
_entity.pdbx_description
1 polymer ?
#
loop_
_entity_poly.entity_id
_entity_poly.type
_entity_poly.pdbx_seq_one_letter_code
_entity_poly.pdbx_strand_id
1 'polypeptide(L)'
;MLSMAYIDIPSYKCFVDGNDNELLKFSKQLANNSSFRSLYNTRVSIIRKIFNEDEGITNLKVIDARCNVMFIITNLLKTAPSSIEDIVCSKMDCTYTKRHTSSPTIILGLRHEFSTLQNAINQYVDKTYYECPDINCDGLITSIRYLQNHIFIEADSIADDQQFSLHDFPVEICVNSEM
;
A
#
# COMPACT_ATOMS: atom_id res chain seq x y z
N MET A 1 0.72 9.84 -10.43
CA MET A 1 0.65 10.24 -9.01
C MET A 1 1.99 10.06 -8.31
N LEU A 2 2.57 8.85 -8.24
CA LEU A 2 3.89 8.61 -7.59
C LEU A 2 5.04 9.47 -8.16
N SER A 3 5.14 9.59 -9.48
CA SER A 3 6.17 10.45 -10.12
C SER A 3 5.97 11.94 -9.85
N MET A 4 4.72 12.40 -9.72
CA MET A 4 4.42 13.80 -9.39
C MET A 4 4.76 14.08 -7.93
N ALA A 5 4.33 13.21 -7.01
CA ALA A 5 4.70 13.32 -5.60
C ALA A 5 6.22 13.33 -5.39
N TYR A 6 6.99 12.61 -6.20
CA TYR A 6 8.46 12.63 -6.17
C TYR A 6 9.05 14.01 -6.51
N ILE A 7 8.38 14.77 -7.37
CA ILE A 7 8.78 16.14 -7.76
C ILE A 7 8.33 17.13 -6.68
N ASP A 8 7.08 17.01 -6.24
CA ASP A 8 6.38 18.04 -5.48
C ASP A 8 6.66 17.97 -3.96
N ILE A 9 6.97 16.79 -3.42
CA ILE A 9 7.04 16.55 -1.97
C ILE A 9 8.46 16.09 -1.56
N PRO A 10 9.27 16.97 -0.92
CA PRO A 10 10.66 16.65 -0.56
C PRO A 10 10.83 15.43 0.35
N SER A 11 9.94 15.24 1.33
CA SER A 11 9.97 14.07 2.22
C SER A 11 9.74 12.77 1.46
N TYR A 12 8.79 12.77 0.53
CA TYR A 12 8.53 11.61 -0.34
C TYR A 12 9.68 11.36 -1.32
N LYS A 13 10.32 12.42 -1.84
CA LYS A 13 11.55 12.31 -2.63
C LYS A 13 12.65 11.58 -1.85
N CYS A 14 12.92 11.99 -0.61
CA CYS A 14 13.90 11.33 0.26
C CYS A 14 13.57 9.86 0.50
N PHE A 15 12.30 9.55 0.75
CA PHE A 15 11.84 8.16 0.88
C PHE A 15 12.12 7.34 -0.38
N VAL A 16 11.75 7.84 -1.56
CA VAL A 16 11.98 7.16 -2.84
C VAL A 16 13.47 7.01 -3.14
N ASP A 17 14.27 8.04 -2.87
CA ASP A 17 15.73 8.01 -3.11
C ASP A 17 16.45 7.00 -2.21
N GLY A 18 15.92 6.74 -1.01
CA GLY A 18 16.43 5.73 -0.07
C GLY A 18 15.83 4.34 -0.24
N ASN A 19 14.97 4.09 -1.21
CA ASN A 19 14.26 2.82 -1.37
C ASN A 19 14.66 2.06 -2.64
N ASP A 20 14.85 0.75 -2.51
CA ASP A 20 15.25 -0.10 -3.63
C ASP A 20 14.09 -0.66 -4.48
N ASN A 21 12.85 -0.38 -4.10
CA ASN A 21 11.64 -0.84 -4.77
C ASN A 21 11.61 -0.40 -6.24
N GLU A 22 11.34 -1.36 -7.12
CA GLU A 22 11.42 -1.15 -8.57
C GLU A 22 10.37 -0.18 -9.10
N LEU A 23 9.15 -0.20 -8.55
CA LEU A 23 8.08 0.73 -8.95
C LEU A 23 8.43 2.16 -8.52
N LEU A 24 9.00 2.34 -7.33
CA LEU A 24 9.45 3.66 -6.86
C LEU A 24 10.63 4.18 -7.69
N LYS A 25 11.62 3.33 -7.99
CA LYS A 25 12.73 3.66 -8.90
C LYS A 25 12.24 4.04 -10.28
N PHE A 26 11.31 3.28 -10.85
CA PHE A 26 10.68 3.60 -12.13
C PHE A 26 9.95 4.95 -12.06
N SER A 27 9.21 5.21 -10.99
CA SER A 27 8.49 6.47 -10.78
C SER A 27 9.45 7.67 -10.73
N LYS A 28 10.59 7.53 -10.05
CA LYS A 28 11.69 8.51 -10.04
C LYS A 28 12.29 8.72 -11.43
N GLN A 29 12.53 7.65 -12.19
CA GLN A 29 13.07 7.75 -13.55
C GLN A 29 12.10 8.48 -14.48
N LEU A 30 10.81 8.18 -14.39
CA LEU A 30 9.75 8.84 -15.15
C LEU A 30 9.59 10.31 -14.77
N ALA A 31 9.80 10.66 -13.50
CA ALA A 31 9.74 12.05 -13.03
C ALA A 31 10.91 12.90 -13.56
N ASN A 32 12.11 12.32 -13.62
CA ASN A 32 13.33 13.06 -13.99
C ASN A 32 13.63 13.07 -15.50
N ASN A 33 13.04 12.16 -16.28
CA ASN A 33 13.34 12.02 -17.70
C ASN A 33 12.06 12.12 -18.54
N SER A 34 12.16 12.74 -19.71
CA SER A 34 11.14 12.58 -20.74
C SER A 34 11.11 11.13 -21.26
N SER A 35 9.97 10.70 -21.77
CA SER A 35 9.71 9.31 -22.14
C SER A 35 10.56 8.86 -23.34
N PHE A 36 11.66 8.14 -23.08
CA PHE A 36 12.50 7.48 -24.08
C PHE A 36 12.26 5.96 -24.11
N ARG A 37 12.67 5.30 -25.21
CA ARG A 37 12.45 3.86 -25.46
C ARG A 37 12.85 2.94 -24.29
N SER A 38 13.93 3.26 -23.58
CA SER A 38 14.39 2.50 -22.41
C SER A 38 13.35 2.46 -21.29
N LEU A 39 12.64 3.57 -21.04
CA LEU A 39 11.64 3.67 -19.98
C LEU A 39 10.43 2.78 -20.28
N TYR A 40 10.02 2.69 -21.56
CA TYR A 40 8.95 1.77 -21.98
C TYR A 40 9.36 0.31 -21.77
N ASN A 41 10.61 -0.05 -22.07
CA ASN A 41 11.11 -1.40 -21.83
C ASN A 41 11.13 -1.73 -20.32
N THR A 42 11.55 -0.79 -19.47
CA THR A 42 11.51 -0.95 -18.01
C THR A 42 10.07 -1.15 -17.52
N ARG A 43 9.11 -0.35 -18.02
CA ARG A 43 7.69 -0.51 -17.68
C ARG A 43 7.18 -1.90 -18.03
N VAL A 44 7.47 -2.38 -19.24
CA VAL A 44 7.08 -3.74 -19.67
C VAL A 44 7.72 -4.80 -18.78
N SER A 45 8.99 -4.66 -18.44
CA SER A 45 9.70 -5.57 -17.53
C SER A 45 9.03 -5.67 -16.15
N ILE A 46 8.59 -4.53 -15.59
CA ILE A 46 7.88 -4.50 -14.30
C ILE A 46 6.51 -5.18 -14.41
N ILE A 47 5.73 -4.85 -15.44
CA ILE A 47 4.38 -5.41 -15.65
C ILE A 47 4.44 -6.94 -15.83
N ARG A 48 5.43 -7.46 -16.56
CA ARG A 48 5.64 -8.91 -16.75
C ARG A 48 5.87 -9.70 -15.48
N LYS A 49 6.26 -9.05 -14.38
CA LYS A 49 6.46 -9.73 -13.10
C LYS A 49 5.15 -10.04 -12.38
N ILE A 50 4.07 -9.36 -12.75
CA ILE A 50 2.78 -9.43 -12.05
C ILE A 50 1.62 -9.86 -12.94
N PHE A 51 1.78 -9.82 -14.26
CA PHE A 51 0.82 -10.34 -15.23
C PHE A 51 1.46 -11.41 -16.10
N ASN A 52 0.65 -12.41 -16.46
CA ASN A 52 1.05 -13.46 -17.37
C ASN A 52 1.17 -12.92 -18.80
N GLU A 53 2.07 -13.53 -19.57
CA GLU A 53 2.14 -13.32 -21.01
C GLU A 53 1.27 -14.36 -21.72
N ASP A 54 0.39 -13.88 -22.59
CA ASP A 54 -0.39 -14.73 -23.49
C ASP A 54 0.24 -14.75 -24.88
N GLU A 55 0.17 -15.90 -25.55
CA GLU A 55 0.51 -16.03 -26.96
C GLU A 55 -0.64 -15.47 -27.79
N GLY A 56 -0.40 -14.34 -28.45
CA GLY A 56 -1.32 -13.76 -29.42
C GLY A 56 -1.21 -14.42 -30.79
N ILE A 57 -2.02 -13.94 -31.73
CA ILE A 57 -1.94 -14.35 -33.13
C ILE A 57 -0.60 -13.83 -33.70
N THR A 58 0.13 -14.67 -34.45
CA THR A 58 1.39 -14.32 -35.17
C THR A 58 2.61 -13.93 -34.31
N ASN A 59 3.05 -14.77 -33.37
CA ASN A 59 4.28 -14.58 -32.56
C ASN A 59 4.33 -13.27 -31.74
N LEU A 60 3.19 -12.59 -31.59
CA LEU A 60 3.06 -11.41 -30.74
C LEU A 60 2.70 -11.87 -29.33
N LYS A 61 3.49 -11.45 -28.35
CA LYS A 61 3.18 -11.65 -26.93
C LYS A 61 2.27 -10.53 -26.45
N VAL A 62 1.15 -10.88 -25.83
CA VAL A 62 0.19 -9.94 -25.27
C VAL A 62 0.26 -10.05 -23.75
N ILE A 63 0.15 -8.91 -23.07
CA ILE A 63 -0.01 -8.87 -21.62
C ILE A 63 -1.31 -8.13 -21.36
N ASP A 64 -2.30 -8.84 -20.83
CA ASP A 64 -3.54 -8.21 -20.37
C ASP A 64 -3.30 -7.56 -19.01
N ALA A 65 -3.09 -6.25 -19.02
CA ALA A 65 -2.89 -5.45 -17.82
C ALA A 65 -4.18 -4.82 -17.29
N ARG A 66 -5.36 -5.23 -17.79
CA ARG A 66 -6.64 -4.78 -17.24
C ARG A 66 -6.79 -5.34 -15.82
N CYS A 67 -6.75 -4.47 -14.83
CA CYS A 67 -6.84 -4.86 -13.42
C CYS A 67 -7.18 -3.67 -12.53
N ASN A 68 -7.53 -3.96 -11.28
CA ASN A 68 -7.62 -2.94 -10.22
C ASN A 68 -6.19 -2.47 -9.88
N VAL A 69 -6.02 -1.14 -9.75
CA VAL A 69 -4.78 -0.51 -9.25
C VAL A 69 -4.27 -1.19 -7.98
N MET A 70 -5.18 -1.62 -7.11
CA MET A 70 -4.87 -2.37 -5.89
C MET A 70 -3.97 -3.58 -6.17
N PHE A 71 -4.30 -4.40 -7.17
CA PHE A 71 -3.51 -5.58 -7.53
C PHE A 71 -2.06 -5.22 -7.89
N ILE A 72 -1.87 -4.14 -8.66
CA ILE A 72 -0.54 -3.65 -9.04
C ILE A 72 0.23 -3.21 -7.80
N ILE A 73 -0.38 -2.41 -6.93
CA ILE A 73 0.27 -1.87 -5.74
C ILE A 73 0.60 -2.97 -4.74
N THR A 74 -0.35 -3.86 -4.45
CA THR A 74 -0.14 -5.02 -3.56
C THR A 74 0.99 -5.91 -4.03
N ASN A 75 1.20 -6.06 -5.34
CA ASN A 75 2.29 -6.87 -5.84
C ASN A 75 3.63 -6.13 -5.92
N LEU A 76 3.62 -4.86 -6.32
CA LEU A 76 4.84 -4.11 -6.58
C LEU A 76 5.40 -3.38 -5.37
N LEU A 77 4.60 -3.04 -4.34
CA LEU A 77 5.06 -2.33 -3.13
C LEU A 77 5.29 -3.24 -1.91
N LYS A 78 5.43 -4.56 -2.10
CA LYS A 78 5.70 -5.52 -0.99
C LYS A 78 6.92 -5.16 -0.14
N THR A 79 7.96 -4.60 -0.76
CA THR A 79 9.20 -4.19 -0.09
C THR A 79 9.21 -2.74 0.39
N ALA A 80 8.11 -2.01 0.15
CA ALA A 80 7.90 -0.65 0.60
C ALA A 80 6.46 -0.52 1.12
N PRO A 81 6.11 -1.29 2.17
CA PRO A 81 4.72 -1.42 2.58
C PRO A 81 4.17 -0.12 3.19
N SER A 82 2.86 0.02 3.19
CA SER A 82 2.16 1.15 3.83
C SER A 82 2.04 0.96 5.34
N SER A 83 1.95 -0.30 5.80
CA SER A 83 1.92 -0.63 7.22
C SER A 83 2.56 -1.98 7.51
N ILE A 84 2.98 -2.16 8.76
CA ILE A 84 3.46 -3.42 9.31
C ILE A 84 2.61 -3.74 10.55
N GLU A 85 2.08 -4.95 10.61
CA GLU A 85 1.28 -5.46 11.72
C GLU A 85 2.09 -6.47 12.53
N ASP A 86 2.19 -6.21 13.83
CA ASP A 86 2.77 -7.09 14.83
C ASP A 86 1.66 -7.82 15.56
N ILE A 87 1.66 -9.14 15.45
CA ILE A 87 0.65 -10.03 16.04
C ILE A 87 1.35 -10.92 17.07
N VAL A 88 0.90 -10.84 18.32
CA VAL A 88 1.50 -11.57 19.44
C VAL A 88 0.41 -12.27 20.23
N CYS A 89 0.51 -13.60 20.32
CA CYS A 89 -0.32 -14.40 21.22
C CYS A 89 0.24 -14.35 22.65
N SER A 90 -0.64 -14.34 23.65
CA SER A 90 -0.24 -14.43 25.06
C SER A 90 0.33 -15.80 25.46
N LYS A 91 0.17 -16.83 24.63
CA LYS A 91 0.68 -18.20 24.86
C LYS A 91 1.93 -18.44 24.00
N MET A 92 3.02 -18.85 24.64
CA MET A 92 4.33 -19.01 24.01
C MET A 92 4.44 -20.23 23.07
N ASP A 93 3.60 -21.25 23.28
CA ASP A 93 3.58 -22.48 22.48
C ASP A 93 2.56 -22.44 21.34
N CYS A 94 2.13 -21.23 20.94
CA CYS A 94 1.15 -21.02 19.89
C CYS A 94 1.82 -20.79 18.52
N THR A 95 1.16 -21.18 17.43
CA THR A 95 1.60 -20.83 16.06
C THR A 95 1.71 -19.30 15.85
N TYR A 96 0.98 -18.52 16.65
CA TYR A 96 0.93 -17.06 16.61
C TYR A 96 1.75 -16.37 17.72
N THR A 97 2.76 -17.05 18.30
CA THR A 97 3.59 -16.45 19.37
C THR A 97 4.17 -15.10 18.97
N LYS A 98 4.67 -14.97 17.74
CA LYS A 98 5.03 -13.68 17.15
C LYS A 98 4.98 -13.75 15.63
N ARG A 99 4.19 -12.90 15.01
CA ARG A 99 4.09 -12.77 13.56
C ARG A 99 4.17 -11.32 13.15
N HIS A 100 4.86 -11.07 12.05
CA HIS A 100 4.93 -9.79 11.38
C HIS A 100 4.27 -9.92 10.01
N THR A 101 3.36 -9.01 9.69
CA THR A 101 2.69 -8.97 8.37
C THR A 101 2.84 -7.58 7.77
N SER A 102 3.40 -7.49 6.57
CA SER A 102 3.52 -6.24 5.84
C SER A 102 2.35 -6.06 4.87
N SER A 103 1.73 -4.89 4.89
CA SER A 103 0.62 -4.54 4.01
C SER A 103 1.03 -3.40 3.08
N PRO A 104 1.15 -3.66 1.75
CA PRO A 104 1.48 -2.64 0.76
C PRO A 104 0.47 -1.49 0.70
N THR A 105 -0.76 -1.76 1.12
CA THR A 105 -1.87 -0.81 1.13
C THR A 105 -2.57 -0.88 2.49
N ILE A 106 -3.31 0.18 2.84
CA ILE A 106 -4.28 0.16 3.94
C ILE A 106 -5.67 0.38 3.35
N ILE A 107 -6.66 -0.29 3.92
CA ILE A 107 -8.06 -0.19 3.49
C ILE A 107 -8.82 0.51 4.61
N LEU A 108 -9.48 1.61 4.29
CA LEU A 108 -10.22 2.43 5.25
C LEU A 108 -11.69 2.55 4.82
N GLY A 109 -12.59 2.30 5.76
CA GLY A 109 -14.02 2.58 5.59
C GLY A 109 -14.32 4.06 5.79
N LEU A 110 -14.16 4.87 4.74
CA LEU A 110 -14.48 6.30 4.79
C LEU A 110 -15.96 6.55 4.53
N ARG A 111 -16.69 7.04 5.54
CA ARG A 111 -18.12 7.38 5.38
C ARG A 111 -18.24 8.74 4.70
N HIS A 112 -18.43 8.74 3.37
CA HIS A 112 -18.83 9.86 2.50
C HIS A 112 -18.03 11.18 2.55
N GLU A 113 -17.09 11.37 3.49
CA GLU A 113 -16.30 12.60 3.64
C GLU A 113 -14.86 12.31 4.12
N PHE A 114 -13.89 13.05 3.57
CA PHE A 114 -12.48 13.01 3.99
C PHE A 114 -12.23 13.62 5.37
N SER A 115 -13.20 14.36 5.94
CA SER A 115 -13.17 14.87 7.31
C SER A 115 -12.95 13.75 8.34
N THR A 116 -13.36 12.52 8.01
CA THR A 116 -13.21 11.35 8.87
C THR A 116 -11.90 10.58 8.70
N LEU A 117 -11.04 10.98 7.74
CA LEU A 117 -9.83 10.24 7.39
C LEU A 117 -8.87 10.07 8.58
N GLN A 118 -8.66 11.13 9.37
CA GLN A 118 -7.81 11.05 10.57
C GLN A 118 -8.36 10.03 11.57
N ASN A 119 -9.67 10.02 11.81
CA ASN A 119 -10.29 9.07 12.72
C ASN A 119 -10.20 7.64 12.19
N ALA A 120 -10.39 7.44 10.89
CA ALA A 120 -10.25 6.14 10.25
C ALA A 120 -8.81 5.61 10.35
N ILE A 121 -7.80 6.47 10.17
CA ILE A 121 -6.39 6.09 10.34
C ILE A 121 -6.08 5.77 11.80
N ASN A 122 -6.57 6.57 12.75
CA ASN A 122 -6.41 6.27 14.18
C ASN A 122 -7.01 4.90 14.53
N GLN A 123 -8.24 4.62 14.09
CA GLN A 123 -8.87 3.30 14.28
C GLN A 123 -8.09 2.16 13.61
N TYR A 124 -7.43 2.41 12.48
CA TYR A 124 -6.62 1.40 11.79
C TYR A 124 -5.37 1.00 12.60
N VAL A 125 -4.73 1.97 13.25
CA VAL A 125 -3.52 1.75 14.06
C VAL A 125 -3.81 1.36 15.51
N ASP A 126 -5.05 1.55 15.96
CA ASP A 126 -5.48 1.18 17.30
C ASP A 126 -5.16 -0.30 17.60
N LYS A 127 -4.68 -0.52 18.81
CA LYS A 127 -4.36 -1.86 19.30
C LYS A 127 -5.64 -2.68 19.41
N THR A 128 -5.63 -3.85 18.79
CA THR A 128 -6.77 -4.77 18.80
C THR A 128 -6.46 -6.03 19.59
N TYR A 129 -7.51 -6.59 20.19
CA TYR A 129 -7.44 -7.82 20.98
C TYR A 129 -8.50 -8.79 20.49
N TYR A 130 -8.13 -10.04 20.27
CA TYR A 130 -9.06 -11.08 19.83
C TYR A 130 -8.57 -12.46 20.27
N GLU A 131 -9.50 -13.43 20.30
CA GLU A 131 -9.18 -14.82 20.67
C GLU A 131 -8.27 -15.46 19.63
N CYS A 132 -7.31 -16.28 20.08
CA CYS A 132 -6.44 -17.00 19.17
C CYS A 132 -7.25 -17.92 18.25
N PRO A 133 -7.06 -17.86 16.91
CA PRO A 133 -7.79 -18.72 15.98
C PRO A 133 -7.30 -20.18 15.97
N ASP A 134 -6.17 -20.48 16.62
CA ASP A 134 -5.68 -21.84 16.77
C ASP A 134 -6.55 -22.60 17.79
N ILE A 135 -7.18 -23.70 17.34
CA ILE A 135 -8.11 -24.50 18.14
C ILE A 135 -7.47 -25.08 19.42
N ASN A 136 -6.14 -25.19 19.45
CA ASN A 136 -5.40 -25.70 20.61
C ASN A 136 -4.87 -24.58 21.52
N CYS A 137 -5.30 -23.33 21.30
CA CYS A 137 -4.82 -22.16 22.03
C CYS A 137 -5.99 -21.33 22.55
N ASP A 138 -6.08 -21.19 23.87
CA ASP A 138 -6.99 -20.31 24.61
C ASP A 138 -6.39 -18.90 24.83
N GLY A 139 -5.31 -18.56 24.11
CA GLY A 139 -4.59 -17.31 24.25
C GLY A 139 -5.35 -16.11 23.68
N LEU A 140 -5.00 -14.92 24.15
CA LEU A 140 -5.44 -13.65 23.59
C LEU A 140 -4.36 -13.16 22.63
N ILE A 141 -4.75 -12.83 21.41
CA ILE A 141 -3.88 -12.15 20.46
C ILE A 141 -3.99 -10.66 20.67
N THR A 142 -2.83 -10.01 20.71
CA THR A 142 -2.67 -8.58 20.59
C THR A 142 -2.15 -8.27 19.18
N SER A 143 -2.83 -7.40 18.45
CA SER A 143 -2.36 -6.87 17.16
C SER A 143 -2.16 -5.36 17.22
N ILE A 144 -1.00 -4.90 16.75
CA ILE A 144 -0.63 -3.49 16.65
C ILE A 144 -0.15 -3.21 15.23
N ARG A 145 -0.61 -2.12 14.62
CA ARG A 145 -0.20 -1.71 13.27
C ARG A 145 0.62 -0.43 13.30
N TYR A 146 1.74 -0.45 12.60
CA TYR A 146 2.65 0.67 12.43
C TYR A 146 2.61 1.18 11.00
N LEU A 147 2.19 2.42 10.82
CA LEU A 147 2.25 3.10 9.53
C LEU A 147 3.70 3.33 9.12
N GLN A 148 3.96 3.26 7.83
CA GLN A 148 5.28 3.51 7.25
C GLN A 148 5.35 4.90 6.62
N ASN A 149 6.53 5.28 6.12
CA ASN A 149 6.81 6.61 5.57
C ASN A 149 5.98 6.99 4.33
N HIS A 150 5.37 6.01 3.66
CA HIS A 150 4.45 6.22 2.56
C HIS A 150 3.22 5.35 2.80
N ILE A 151 2.04 5.89 2.54
CA ILE A 151 0.78 5.19 2.73
C ILE A 151 -0.01 5.25 1.42
N PHE A 152 -0.43 4.08 0.95
CA PHE A 152 -1.40 3.91 -0.11
C PHE A 152 -2.74 3.50 0.51
N ILE A 153 -3.76 4.34 0.34
CA ILE A 153 -5.08 4.16 0.94
C ILE A 153 -6.07 3.74 -0.13
N GLU A 154 -6.75 2.62 0.08
CA GLU A 154 -8.01 2.30 -0.60
C GLU A 154 -9.17 2.72 0.29
N ALA A 155 -10.10 3.47 -0.30
CA ALA A 155 -11.28 3.97 0.37
C ALA A 155 -12.51 3.27 -0.23
N ASP A 156 -13.12 2.37 0.54
CA ASP A 156 -14.15 1.43 0.04
C ASP A 156 -15.50 2.07 -0.29
N SER A 157 -15.74 3.34 0.08
CA SER A 157 -17.11 3.89 0.13
C SER A 157 -17.27 5.34 -0.29
N ILE A 158 -16.41 5.81 -1.18
CA ILE A 158 -16.69 7.05 -1.91
C ILE A 158 -17.65 6.71 -3.05
N ALA A 159 -18.91 7.11 -2.95
CA ALA A 159 -19.92 6.79 -3.96
C ALA A 159 -19.52 7.39 -5.33
N ASP A 160 -19.78 6.67 -6.42
CA ASP A 160 -19.39 7.01 -7.81
C ASP A 160 -19.87 8.40 -8.26
N ASP A 161 -20.86 8.97 -7.57
CA ASP A 161 -21.50 10.25 -7.91
C ASP A 161 -20.97 11.44 -7.09
N GLN A 162 -20.07 11.21 -6.13
CA GLN A 162 -19.56 12.26 -5.26
C GLN A 162 -18.33 12.93 -5.86
N GLN A 163 -18.46 14.22 -6.17
CA GLN A 163 -17.33 15.09 -6.48
C GLN A 163 -16.83 15.72 -5.18
N PHE A 164 -15.51 15.70 -5.00
CA PHE A 164 -14.85 16.33 -3.86
C PHE A 164 -13.88 17.38 -4.38
N SER A 165 -13.76 18.47 -3.64
CA SER A 165 -12.67 19.40 -3.86
C SER A 165 -11.37 18.80 -3.34
N LEU A 166 -10.26 19.04 -4.04
CA LEU A 166 -8.93 18.72 -3.50
C LEU A 166 -8.66 19.48 -2.19
N HIS A 167 -9.34 20.60 -1.96
CA HIS A 167 -9.28 21.34 -0.69
C HIS A 167 -9.95 20.62 0.48
N ASP A 168 -10.81 19.63 0.21
CA ASP A 168 -11.48 18.84 1.25
C ASP A 168 -10.54 17.76 1.82
N PHE A 169 -9.43 17.47 1.14
CA PHE A 169 -8.40 16.60 1.66
C PHE A 169 -7.60 17.30 2.77
N PRO A 170 -7.44 16.66 3.95
CA PRO A 170 -6.61 17.22 4.99
C PRO A 170 -5.15 17.30 4.51
N VAL A 171 -4.54 18.47 4.69
CA VAL A 171 -3.13 18.70 4.35
C VAL A 171 -2.20 17.99 5.35
N GLU A 172 -2.66 17.86 6.60
CA GLU A 172 -1.95 17.21 7.69
C GLU A 172 -2.91 16.30 8.47
N ILE A 173 -2.40 15.16 8.92
CA ILE A 173 -3.15 14.18 9.72
C ILE A 173 -2.30 13.83 10.93
N CYS A 174 -2.86 13.96 12.12
CA CYS A 174 -2.21 13.56 13.36
C CYS A 174 -2.69 12.17 13.76
N VAL A 175 -1.75 11.22 13.83
CA VAL A 175 -2.02 9.83 14.22
C VAL A 175 -1.49 9.58 15.62
N ASN A 176 -2.38 9.18 16.53
CA ASN A 176 -2.03 8.86 17.91
C ASN A 176 -1.64 7.38 17.99
N SER A 177 -0.45 7.02 17.51
CA SER A 177 0.07 5.67 17.72
C SER A 177 0.77 5.60 19.08
N GLU A 178 0.38 4.65 19.94
CA GLU A 178 1.21 4.26 21.08
C GLU A 178 2.52 3.64 20.52
N MET A 179 3.61 4.42 20.57
CA MET A 179 4.97 3.92 20.25
C MET A 179 5.57 3.17 21.43
#